data_AF-A0A950IRY3-F1
#
_entry.id   AF-A0A950IRY3-F1
#
_cell.length_a   1.000
_cell.length_b   1.000
_cell.length_c   1.000
_cell.angle_alpha   90.00
_cell.angle_beta   90.00
_cell.angle_gamma   90.00
#
_symmetry.space_group_name_H-M   'P 1'
#
loop_
_entity.id
_entity.type
_entity.pdbx_description
1 polymer ?
#
loop_
_entity_poly.entity_id
_entity_poly.type
_entity_poly.pdbx_seq_one_letter_code
_entity_poly.pdbx_strand_id
1 'polypeptide(L)'
;MAPSIANSHLSAVVSLLLFAAQLTSAQEAHNPDTVVTTPQSFALADTKDLTTVGVKAEAVEYKGRRAVRLSKPEGDEAGLAFVNGTQLRDGTIEVDLATRVIAPPGVRRPGFTGIAFRARSDAQHYDLFYLRPGNSHSEDQAMRNHSVQYVAEPGYGWEKLRRQWPFIYESWTDLEPEEWTRVKIEVHGRQAKLYINGASTPSLIVDGLKGEDLQGAVALWSYAGEESYFSNLKITPAKPEPVENGGEAAGTWDVQCGTDAGGFGGNLKLLRQDSTLSGIWSGALGPDQAVNGMWRDGYVEMSFAGTWPEKPGTVMIMLDGWIDGDSAKGRIKVEGRAMGRWTAVRKK
;
A
#
# COMPACT_ATOMS: atom_id res chain seq x y z
N MET A 1 35.19 13.88 94.05
CA MET A 1 35.83 15.12 93.58
C MET A 1 37.06 14.73 92.78
N ALA A 2 37.13 15.19 91.53
CA ALA A 2 38.27 15.18 90.58
C ALA A 2 38.75 13.82 90.00
N PRO A 3 39.23 13.81 88.73
CA PRO A 3 38.87 12.79 87.73
C PRO A 3 40.06 12.02 87.13
N SER A 4 39.76 10.98 86.35
CA SER A 4 40.70 10.14 85.61
C SER A 4 40.53 10.32 84.09
N ILE A 5 41.68 10.32 83.41
CA ILE A 5 41.96 10.68 82.02
C ILE A 5 41.46 9.61 81.03
N ALA A 6 40.94 10.03 79.88
CA ALA A 6 40.75 9.16 78.71
C ALA A 6 41.21 9.87 77.43
N ASN A 7 42.21 9.29 76.77
CA ASN A 7 42.68 9.61 75.42
C ASN A 7 41.71 9.06 74.37
N SER A 8 41.34 9.87 73.38
CA SER A 8 40.58 9.45 72.20
C SER A 8 41.52 9.22 71.01
N HIS A 9 41.43 8.02 70.42
CA HIS A 9 42.09 7.65 69.17
C HIS A 9 41.20 7.99 67.97
N LEU A 10 41.82 8.53 66.92
CA LEU A 10 41.27 8.71 65.57
C LEU A 10 40.88 7.36 64.94
N SER A 11 39.71 7.30 64.31
CA SER A 11 39.37 6.28 63.31
C SER A 11 38.93 6.96 62.01
N ALA A 12 39.69 6.74 60.95
CA ALA A 12 39.40 7.16 59.59
C ALA A 12 38.49 6.15 58.88
N VAL A 13 37.43 6.63 58.24
CA VAL A 13 36.53 5.82 57.42
C VAL A 13 37.07 5.77 55.99
N VAL A 14 37.39 4.57 55.50
CA VAL A 14 37.74 4.30 54.10
C VAL A 14 36.48 3.81 53.39
N SER A 15 35.94 4.60 52.48
CA SER A 15 34.84 4.19 51.59
C SER A 15 35.41 3.55 50.32
N LEU A 16 35.13 2.26 50.13
CA LEU A 16 35.50 1.47 48.96
C LEU A 16 34.40 1.60 47.90
N LEU A 17 34.68 2.28 46.78
CA LEU A 17 33.79 2.36 45.61
C LEU A 17 34.13 1.21 44.64
N LEU A 18 33.23 0.23 44.52
CA LEU A 18 33.27 -0.76 43.43
C LEU A 18 32.72 -0.13 42.14
N PHE A 19 33.55 -0.08 41.09
CA PHE A 19 33.09 0.18 39.72
C PHE A 19 32.67 -1.13 39.07
N ALA A 20 31.37 -1.34 38.87
CA ALA A 20 30.85 -2.36 37.97
C ALA A 20 30.83 -1.81 36.54
N ALA A 21 31.64 -2.36 35.64
CA ALA A 21 31.58 -2.05 34.23
C ALA A 21 30.36 -2.75 33.61
N GLN A 22 29.31 -1.98 33.31
CA GLN A 22 28.20 -2.47 32.48
C GLN A 22 28.60 -2.39 31.02
N LEU A 23 28.73 -3.55 30.37
CA LEU A 23 28.73 -3.66 28.91
C LEU A 23 27.30 -3.41 28.42
N THR A 24 27.03 -2.18 27.98
CA THR A 24 25.83 -1.87 27.21
C THR A 24 26.05 -2.35 25.78
N SER A 25 25.42 -3.46 25.40
CA SER A 25 25.15 -3.73 24.00
C SER A 25 24.19 -2.65 23.51
N ALA A 26 24.70 -1.69 22.74
CA ALA A 26 23.86 -0.76 22.01
C ALA A 26 23.10 -1.55 20.94
N GLN A 27 21.90 -1.98 21.28
CA GLN A 27 20.92 -2.43 20.31
C GLN A 27 20.46 -1.15 19.60
N GLU A 28 20.93 -0.94 18.37
CA GLU A 28 20.43 0.15 17.52
C GLU A 28 18.91 0.02 17.46
N ALA A 29 18.22 0.93 18.15
CA ALA A 29 16.79 1.08 17.99
C ALA A 29 16.54 1.44 16.52
N HIS A 30 15.85 0.56 15.80
CA HIS A 30 15.44 0.80 14.42
C HIS A 30 14.55 2.04 14.40
N ASN A 31 15.11 3.18 13.99
CA ASN A 31 14.34 4.40 13.84
C ASN A 31 13.54 4.29 12.53
N PRO A 32 12.19 4.21 12.59
CA PRO A 32 11.33 3.99 11.41
C PRO A 32 11.44 5.12 10.37
N ASP A 33 12.05 6.25 10.72
CA ASP A 33 12.27 7.40 9.84
C ASP A 33 13.59 7.33 9.03
N THR A 34 14.38 6.27 9.18
CA THR A 34 15.66 6.16 8.47
C THR A 34 15.42 5.92 6.97
N VAL A 35 15.72 6.93 6.15
CA VAL A 35 15.63 6.82 4.68
C VAL A 35 16.71 5.87 4.19
N VAL A 36 16.33 4.67 3.79
CA VAL A 36 17.23 3.73 3.11
C VAL A 36 17.45 4.24 1.68
N THR A 37 18.71 4.51 1.33
CA THR A 37 19.09 5.08 0.02
C THR A 37 19.89 4.13 -0.86
N THR A 38 20.40 3.03 -0.29
CA THR A 38 21.20 2.04 -1.01
C THR A 38 20.34 0.86 -1.45
N PRO A 39 20.58 0.28 -2.64
CA PRO A 39 19.93 -0.96 -3.04
C PRO A 39 20.19 -2.09 -2.05
N GLN A 40 19.16 -2.88 -1.74
CA GLN A 40 19.23 -4.05 -0.88
C GLN A 40 18.83 -5.30 -1.68
N SER A 41 19.54 -6.40 -1.47
CA SER A 41 19.29 -7.67 -2.15
C SER A 41 19.17 -8.80 -1.12
N PHE A 42 18.12 -9.60 -1.25
CA PHE A 42 17.81 -10.72 -0.38
C PHE A 42 17.65 -11.95 -1.28
N ALA A 43 18.52 -12.95 -1.09
CA ALA A 43 18.44 -14.19 -1.85
C ALA A 43 17.14 -14.96 -1.56
N LEU A 44 16.58 -14.78 -0.35
CA LEU A 44 15.45 -15.56 0.18
C LEU A 44 15.73 -17.07 0.11
N ALA A 45 16.94 -17.46 0.51
CA ALA A 45 17.40 -18.85 0.54
C ALA A 45 17.34 -19.48 1.95
N ASP A 46 16.95 -18.68 2.94
CA ASP A 46 16.70 -18.98 4.34
C ASP A 46 15.67 -17.96 4.88
N THR A 47 15.28 -18.07 6.16
CA THR A 47 14.24 -17.22 6.77
C THR A 47 14.77 -16.17 7.75
N LYS A 48 16.10 -15.98 7.86
CA LYS A 48 16.70 -15.16 8.95
C LYS A 48 16.36 -13.67 8.83
N ASP A 49 16.13 -13.21 7.60
CA ASP A 49 15.82 -11.81 7.29
C ASP A 49 14.31 -11.56 7.28
N LEU A 50 13.50 -12.48 7.82
CA LEU A 50 12.05 -12.40 7.79
C LEU A 50 11.43 -12.36 9.19
N THR A 51 10.45 -11.47 9.37
CA THR A 51 9.55 -11.45 10.53
C THR A 51 8.12 -11.74 10.07
N THR A 52 7.54 -12.84 10.53
CA THR A 52 6.24 -13.34 10.06
C THR A 52 5.08 -12.90 10.94
N VAL A 53 3.97 -12.52 10.31
CA VAL A 53 2.68 -12.23 10.94
C VAL A 53 1.59 -13.01 10.20
N GLY A 54 0.99 -14.00 10.85
CA GLY A 54 -0.13 -14.78 10.29
C GLY A 54 0.24 -15.79 9.20
N VAL A 55 1.53 -16.04 8.94
CA VAL A 55 2.06 -17.05 8.01
C VAL A 55 3.22 -17.82 8.65
N LYS A 56 3.50 -19.01 8.11
CA LYS A 56 4.72 -19.77 8.37
C LYS A 56 5.69 -19.58 7.22
N ALA A 57 6.96 -19.30 7.52
CA ALA A 57 8.04 -19.23 6.54
C ALA A 57 9.00 -20.41 6.68
N GLU A 58 9.37 -21.04 5.56
CA GLU A 58 10.29 -22.18 5.54
C GLU A 58 11.27 -22.06 4.37
N ALA A 59 12.55 -22.38 4.62
CA ALA A 59 13.54 -22.51 3.56
C ALA A 59 13.33 -23.81 2.79
N VAL A 60 13.22 -23.73 1.47
CA VAL A 60 12.94 -24.88 0.60
C VAL A 60 13.74 -24.79 -0.70
N GLU A 61 13.72 -25.87 -1.46
CA GLU A 61 14.02 -25.84 -2.90
C GLU A 61 12.71 -25.98 -3.67
N TYR A 62 12.44 -25.05 -4.58
CA TYR A 62 11.28 -25.08 -5.46
C TYR A 62 11.73 -24.92 -6.90
N LYS A 63 11.47 -25.96 -7.71
CA LYS A 63 11.82 -26.03 -9.14
C LYS A 63 13.28 -25.67 -9.42
N GLY A 64 14.19 -26.31 -8.69
CA GLY A 64 15.63 -26.14 -8.84
C GLY A 64 16.19 -24.82 -8.29
N ARG A 65 15.41 -24.07 -7.50
CA ARG A 65 15.85 -22.81 -6.89
C ARG A 65 15.62 -22.82 -5.39
N ARG A 66 16.61 -22.34 -4.63
CA ARG A 66 16.44 -22.04 -3.20
C ARG A 66 15.47 -20.88 -3.01
N ALA A 67 14.50 -21.07 -2.13
CA ALA A 67 13.40 -20.14 -1.93
C ALA A 67 12.93 -20.15 -0.47
N VAL A 68 12.16 -19.12 -0.12
CA VAL A 68 11.28 -19.15 1.04
C VAL A 68 9.89 -19.54 0.58
N ARG A 69 9.31 -20.56 1.22
CA ARG A 69 7.90 -20.91 1.12
C ARG A 69 7.14 -20.24 2.26
N LEU A 70 6.13 -19.45 1.93
CA LEU A 70 5.08 -19.05 2.85
C LEU A 70 3.90 -20.00 2.73
N SER A 71 3.41 -20.46 3.87
CA SER A 71 2.16 -21.21 3.97
C SER A 71 1.33 -20.70 5.14
N LYS A 72 0.02 -20.87 5.04
CA LYS A 72 -0.92 -20.52 6.10
C LYS A 72 -1.80 -21.74 6.41
N PRO A 73 -1.48 -22.49 7.48
CA PRO A 73 -2.15 -23.76 7.77
C PRO A 73 -3.57 -23.59 8.36
N GLU A 74 -3.87 -22.43 8.95
CA GLU A 74 -5.13 -22.16 9.64
C GLU A 74 -5.67 -20.78 9.25
N GLY A 75 -6.99 -20.62 9.29
CA GLY A 75 -7.68 -19.38 8.92
C GLY A 75 -8.00 -19.24 7.43
N ASP A 76 -8.79 -18.23 7.08
CA ASP A 76 -9.12 -17.85 5.69
C ASP A 76 -8.84 -16.37 5.46
N GLU A 77 -7.67 -15.94 5.94
CA GLU A 77 -7.17 -14.57 5.83
C GLU A 77 -5.76 -14.55 5.25
N ALA A 78 -5.25 -13.35 4.98
CA ALA A 78 -3.89 -13.16 4.52
C ALA A 78 -2.86 -13.27 5.66
N GLY A 79 -1.58 -13.30 5.29
CA GLY A 79 -0.51 -12.94 6.21
C GLY A 79 0.75 -12.47 5.50
N LEU A 80 1.68 -11.95 6.28
CA LEU A 80 2.87 -11.24 5.82
C LEU A 80 4.15 -11.84 6.39
N ALA A 81 5.20 -11.88 5.57
CA ALA A 81 6.57 -11.99 6.06
C ALA A 81 7.31 -10.70 5.73
N PHE A 82 7.50 -9.84 6.73
CA PHE A 82 8.27 -8.60 6.60
C PHE A 82 9.72 -8.90 6.33
N VAL A 83 10.31 -8.17 5.39
CA VAL A 83 11.73 -8.25 5.08
C VAL A 83 12.46 -7.27 5.99
N ASN A 84 13.25 -7.81 6.91
CA ASN A 84 13.89 -7.06 7.98
C ASN A 84 14.84 -5.99 7.43
N GLY A 85 14.80 -4.79 8.02
CA GLY A 85 15.66 -3.68 7.62
C GLY A 85 15.27 -3.01 6.30
N THR A 86 14.07 -3.28 5.77
CA THR A 86 13.56 -2.60 4.57
C THR A 86 12.68 -1.41 4.95
N GLN A 87 12.85 -0.32 4.21
CA GLN A 87 12.02 0.86 4.30
C GLN A 87 11.95 1.49 2.91
N LEU A 88 10.75 1.58 2.34
CA LEU A 88 10.54 2.10 0.99
C LEU A 88 9.49 3.20 1.00
N ARG A 89 9.88 4.37 0.50
CA ARG A 89 8.95 5.44 0.10
C ARG A 89 8.68 5.34 -1.39
N ASP A 90 9.69 5.67 -2.20
CA ASP A 90 9.68 5.54 -3.65
C ASP A 90 10.87 4.69 -4.10
N GLY A 91 10.71 3.99 -5.21
CA GLY A 91 11.75 3.11 -5.75
C GLY A 91 11.19 1.92 -6.51
N THR A 92 12.00 0.87 -6.61
CA THR A 92 11.67 -0.34 -7.34
C THR A 92 11.82 -1.57 -6.46
N ILE A 93 10.83 -2.46 -6.51
CA ILE A 93 10.87 -3.79 -5.90
C ILE A 93 10.89 -4.81 -7.04
N GLU A 94 11.89 -5.68 -7.07
CA GLU A 94 11.99 -6.80 -8.01
C GLU A 94 12.04 -8.11 -7.22
N VAL A 95 11.26 -9.12 -7.61
CA VAL A 95 11.24 -10.42 -6.94
C VAL A 95 10.79 -11.50 -7.92
N ASP A 96 11.26 -12.73 -7.72
CA ASP A 96 10.69 -13.89 -8.40
C ASP A 96 9.74 -14.59 -7.42
N LEU A 97 8.50 -14.83 -7.86
CA LEU A 97 7.49 -15.50 -7.04
C LEU A 97 6.76 -16.61 -7.81
N ALA A 98 6.25 -17.61 -7.10
CA ALA A 98 5.42 -18.68 -7.66
C ALA A 98 4.30 -19.06 -6.68
N THR A 99 3.19 -19.56 -7.22
CA THR A 99 2.02 -19.94 -6.41
C THR A 99 1.65 -21.39 -6.70
N ARG A 100 1.54 -22.21 -5.65
CA ARG A 100 0.95 -23.55 -5.71
C ARG A 100 -0.34 -23.57 -4.91
N VAL A 101 -1.46 -23.81 -5.57
CA VAL A 101 -2.76 -23.94 -4.89
C VAL A 101 -2.84 -25.32 -4.23
N ILE A 102 -3.14 -25.34 -2.93
CA ILE A 102 -3.30 -26.59 -2.14
C ILE A 102 -4.73 -26.77 -1.62
N ALA A 103 -5.64 -25.89 -2.03
CA ALA A 103 -7.05 -25.98 -1.67
C ALA A 103 -7.67 -27.31 -2.12
N PRO A 104 -8.63 -27.87 -1.36
CA PRO A 104 -9.32 -29.08 -1.75
C PRO A 104 -10.02 -28.95 -3.11
N PRO A 105 -10.20 -30.04 -3.86
CA PRO A 105 -10.99 -30.05 -5.08
C PRO A 105 -12.38 -29.43 -4.87
N GLY A 106 -12.85 -28.65 -5.84
CA GLY A 106 -14.13 -27.94 -5.78
C GLY A 106 -14.09 -26.59 -5.05
N VAL A 107 -13.00 -26.28 -4.34
CA VAL A 107 -12.77 -24.95 -3.77
C VAL A 107 -12.00 -24.10 -4.78
N ARG A 108 -12.66 -23.09 -5.36
CA ARG A 108 -12.04 -22.20 -6.34
C ARG A 108 -11.05 -21.25 -5.66
N ARG A 109 -9.75 -21.53 -5.77
CA ARG A 109 -8.66 -20.59 -5.44
C ARG A 109 -7.78 -20.37 -6.68
N PRO A 110 -7.73 -19.16 -7.26
CA PRO A 110 -6.90 -18.89 -8.43
C PRO A 110 -5.43 -18.60 -8.08
N GLY A 111 -5.04 -18.77 -6.81
CA GLY A 111 -3.76 -18.30 -6.28
C GLY A 111 -3.81 -16.84 -5.81
N PHE A 112 -3.01 -16.50 -4.82
CA PHE A 112 -2.99 -15.22 -4.12
C PHE A 112 -1.58 -14.94 -3.55
N THR A 113 -0.59 -14.81 -4.42
CA THR A 113 0.78 -14.48 -4.02
C THR A 113 1.12 -13.04 -4.40
N GLY A 114 1.71 -12.27 -3.50
CA GLY A 114 1.96 -10.86 -3.75
C GLY A 114 3.07 -10.24 -2.92
N ILE A 115 3.24 -8.94 -3.11
CA ILE A 115 4.17 -8.09 -2.38
C ILE A 115 3.42 -6.91 -1.79
N ALA A 116 3.42 -6.85 -0.47
CA ALA A 116 2.99 -5.68 0.27
C ALA A 116 4.15 -4.69 0.36
N PHE A 117 3.85 -3.41 0.22
CA PHE A 117 4.82 -2.33 0.31
C PHE A 117 4.21 -1.16 1.06
N ARG A 118 5.08 -0.29 1.57
CA ARG A 118 4.71 0.77 2.52
C ARG A 118 3.94 0.20 3.72
N ALA A 119 4.29 -1.02 4.13
CA ALA A 119 3.59 -1.73 5.18
C ALA A 119 4.01 -1.22 6.57
N ARG A 120 3.03 -0.97 7.44
CA ARG A 120 3.28 -0.75 8.88
C ARG A 120 3.62 -2.07 9.55
N SER A 121 4.40 -2.00 10.64
CA SER A 121 4.85 -3.17 11.40
C SER A 121 3.72 -3.97 12.05
N ASP A 122 2.52 -3.41 12.18
CA ASP A 122 1.34 -4.07 12.72
C ASP A 122 0.63 -4.99 11.71
N ALA A 123 1.07 -5.01 10.45
CA ALA A 123 0.46 -5.74 9.35
C ALA A 123 -0.99 -5.35 9.03
N GLN A 124 -1.46 -4.18 9.48
CA GLN A 124 -2.83 -3.71 9.25
C GLN A 124 -2.92 -2.65 8.15
N HIS A 125 -1.82 -1.98 7.83
CA HIS A 125 -1.77 -0.93 6.80
C HIS A 125 -0.69 -1.25 5.78
N TYR A 126 -1.07 -1.36 4.51
CA TYR A 126 -0.14 -1.58 3.41
C TYR A 126 -0.83 -1.40 2.05
N ASP A 127 -0.04 -1.02 1.05
CA ASP A 127 -0.38 -1.21 -0.36
C ASP A 127 0.04 -2.62 -0.80
N LEU A 128 -0.72 -3.27 -1.69
CA LEU A 128 -0.45 -4.64 -2.14
C LEU A 128 -0.71 -4.78 -3.63
N PHE A 129 0.27 -5.36 -4.34
CA PHE A 129 0.00 -6.06 -5.60
C PHE A 129 0.08 -7.57 -5.38
N TYR A 130 -0.91 -8.31 -5.87
CA TYR A 130 -0.89 -9.77 -5.86
C TYR A 130 -1.37 -10.36 -7.18
N LEU A 131 -0.92 -11.59 -7.44
CA LEU A 131 -1.19 -12.35 -8.64
C LEU A 131 -2.21 -13.45 -8.36
N ARG A 132 -2.98 -13.79 -9.39
CA ARG A 132 -3.95 -14.88 -9.42
C ARG A 132 -3.72 -15.74 -10.66
N PRO A 133 -2.65 -16.57 -10.72
CA PRO A 133 -2.29 -17.32 -11.93
C PRO A 133 -3.43 -18.14 -12.53
N GLY A 134 -4.25 -18.79 -11.70
CA GLY A 134 -5.39 -19.58 -12.16
C GLY A 134 -6.50 -18.78 -12.85
N ASN A 135 -6.52 -17.45 -12.71
CA ASN A 135 -7.44 -16.60 -13.48
C ASN A 135 -6.94 -16.36 -14.92
N SER A 136 -5.63 -16.39 -15.17
CA SER A 136 -5.07 -15.98 -16.47
C SER A 136 -5.54 -16.84 -17.64
N HIS A 137 -5.75 -18.13 -17.37
CA HIS A 137 -6.20 -19.14 -18.32
C HIS A 137 -7.68 -19.53 -18.17
N SER A 138 -8.46 -18.76 -17.39
CA SER A 138 -9.89 -19.02 -17.26
C SER A 138 -10.61 -18.84 -18.61
N GLU A 139 -11.59 -19.67 -18.92
CA GLU A 139 -12.44 -19.48 -20.12
C GLU A 139 -13.43 -18.31 -19.94
N ASP A 140 -13.69 -17.88 -18.71
CA ASP A 140 -14.52 -16.73 -18.39
C ASP A 140 -13.72 -15.43 -18.50
N GLN A 141 -14.10 -14.54 -19.43
CA GLN A 141 -13.36 -13.31 -19.70
C GLN A 141 -13.37 -12.33 -18.51
N ALA A 142 -14.43 -12.31 -17.69
CA ALA A 142 -14.45 -11.47 -16.50
C ALA A 142 -13.39 -11.98 -15.51
N MET A 143 -13.30 -13.30 -15.32
CA MET A 143 -12.26 -13.91 -14.48
C MET A 143 -10.84 -13.65 -15.01
N ARG A 144 -10.62 -13.76 -16.34
CA ARG A 144 -9.31 -13.46 -16.96
C ARG A 144 -8.82 -12.05 -16.64
N ASN A 145 -9.72 -11.08 -16.65
CA ASN A 145 -9.41 -9.69 -16.34
C ASN A 145 -9.03 -9.43 -14.87
N HIS A 146 -8.94 -10.49 -14.05
CA HIS A 146 -8.58 -10.44 -12.63
C HIS A 146 -7.31 -11.26 -12.34
N SER A 147 -6.33 -11.26 -13.25
CA SER A 147 -5.07 -12.02 -13.11
C SER A 147 -4.06 -11.32 -12.20
N VAL A 148 -4.09 -9.98 -12.17
CA VAL A 148 -3.33 -9.16 -11.22
C VAL A 148 -4.26 -8.16 -10.56
N GLN A 149 -3.98 -7.83 -9.30
CA GLN A 149 -4.82 -6.94 -8.50
C GLN A 149 -3.94 -6.03 -7.64
N TYR A 150 -4.35 -4.77 -7.56
CA TYR A 150 -3.97 -3.84 -6.51
C TYR A 150 -5.05 -3.73 -5.44
N VAL A 151 -4.66 -3.67 -4.17
CA VAL A 151 -5.51 -3.28 -3.03
C VAL A 151 -4.69 -2.42 -2.05
N ALA A 152 -5.38 -1.78 -1.11
CA ALA A 152 -4.76 -1.24 0.09
C ALA A 152 -5.57 -1.61 1.33
N GLU A 153 -4.87 -2.02 2.37
CA GLU A 153 -5.46 -2.22 3.68
C GLU A 153 -5.17 -1.01 4.59
N PRO A 154 -6.14 -0.63 5.45
CA PRO A 154 -7.51 -1.12 5.53
C PRO A 154 -8.42 -0.46 4.49
N GLY A 155 -9.54 -1.13 4.19
CA GLY A 155 -10.74 -0.48 3.63
C GLY A 155 -10.75 -0.28 2.11
N TYR A 156 -9.70 -0.66 1.38
CA TYR A 156 -9.65 -0.67 -0.09
C TYR A 156 -9.34 -2.06 -0.64
N GLY A 157 -10.03 -3.06 -0.10
CA GLY A 157 -10.01 -4.43 -0.61
C GLY A 157 -10.63 -4.57 -2.00
N TRP A 158 -10.43 -5.73 -2.63
CA TRP A 158 -10.79 -5.97 -4.03
C TRP A 158 -12.28 -5.75 -4.32
N GLU A 159 -13.18 -6.07 -3.39
CA GLU A 159 -14.63 -5.90 -3.56
C GLU A 159 -15.01 -4.44 -3.73
N LYS A 160 -14.53 -3.58 -2.83
CA LYS A 160 -14.78 -2.14 -2.86
C LYS A 160 -14.22 -1.56 -4.16
N LEU A 161 -12.95 -1.84 -4.45
CA LEU A 161 -12.28 -1.29 -5.62
C LEU A 161 -12.95 -1.72 -6.93
N ARG A 162 -13.32 -2.99 -7.10
CA ARG A 162 -14.00 -3.46 -8.32
C ARG A 162 -15.38 -2.84 -8.50
N ARG A 163 -16.17 -2.71 -7.42
CA ARG A 163 -17.53 -2.15 -7.49
C ARG A 163 -17.52 -0.64 -7.71
N GLN A 164 -16.62 0.08 -7.03
CA GLN A 164 -16.53 1.53 -7.15
C GLN A 164 -15.82 1.95 -8.44
N TRP A 165 -14.77 1.24 -8.82
CA TRP A 165 -13.87 1.59 -9.91
C TRP A 165 -13.59 0.37 -10.80
N PRO A 166 -14.61 -0.12 -11.54
CA PRO A 166 -14.44 -1.30 -12.39
C PRO A 166 -13.32 -1.07 -13.41
N PHE A 167 -12.53 -2.13 -13.66
CA PHE A 167 -11.43 -2.16 -14.62
C PHE A 167 -10.21 -1.28 -14.30
N ILE A 168 -10.15 -0.67 -13.11
CA ILE A 168 -9.08 0.27 -12.75
C ILE A 168 -7.94 -0.37 -11.94
N TYR A 169 -8.25 -1.22 -10.97
CA TYR A 169 -7.29 -1.73 -9.99
C TYR A 169 -6.95 -3.22 -10.19
N GLU A 170 -7.33 -3.77 -11.32
CA GLU A 170 -7.08 -5.15 -11.72
C GLU A 170 -7.04 -5.25 -13.24
N SER A 171 -6.27 -6.21 -13.75
CA SER A 171 -6.14 -6.44 -15.19
C SER A 171 -5.77 -7.89 -15.50
N TRP A 172 -5.83 -8.24 -16.78
CA TRP A 172 -5.28 -9.49 -17.28
C TRP A 172 -3.77 -9.36 -17.54
N THR A 173 -3.04 -10.44 -17.27
CA THR A 173 -1.69 -10.68 -17.75
C THR A 173 -1.49 -12.19 -17.85
N ASP A 174 -0.63 -12.65 -18.76
CA ASP A 174 -0.30 -14.07 -18.86
C ASP A 174 0.51 -14.53 -17.64
N LEU A 175 0.04 -15.59 -16.99
CA LEU A 175 0.63 -16.18 -15.78
C LEU A 175 0.47 -17.69 -15.85
N GLU A 176 1.56 -18.41 -15.62
CA GLU A 176 1.53 -19.87 -15.52
C GLU A 176 1.48 -20.27 -14.04
N PRO A 177 0.47 -21.08 -13.61
CA PRO A 177 0.43 -21.64 -12.27
C PRO A 177 1.69 -22.47 -11.96
N GLU A 178 2.14 -22.47 -10.71
CA GLU A 178 3.32 -23.26 -10.28
C GLU A 178 4.62 -22.97 -11.04
N GLU A 179 4.71 -21.83 -11.75
CA GLU A 179 5.93 -21.36 -12.40
C GLU A 179 6.50 -20.11 -11.74
N TRP A 180 7.82 -19.95 -11.86
CA TRP A 180 8.50 -18.73 -11.44
C TRP A 180 8.08 -17.56 -12.32
N THR A 181 7.43 -16.58 -11.71
CA THR A 181 7.04 -15.31 -12.32
C THR A 181 7.95 -14.20 -11.81
N ARG A 182 8.61 -13.46 -12.72
CA ARG A 182 9.39 -12.28 -12.34
C ARG A 182 8.47 -11.08 -12.19
N VAL A 183 8.46 -10.47 -11.02
CA VAL A 183 7.66 -9.29 -10.69
C VAL A 183 8.57 -8.08 -10.52
N LYS A 184 8.17 -6.95 -11.10
CA LYS A 184 8.74 -5.63 -10.81
C LYS A 184 7.62 -4.65 -10.46
N ILE A 185 7.76 -3.96 -9.34
CA ILE A 185 6.86 -2.88 -8.90
C ILE A 185 7.68 -1.60 -8.86
N GLU A 186 7.28 -0.59 -9.62
CA GLU A 186 7.83 0.76 -9.55
C GLU A 186 6.87 1.64 -8.76
N VAL A 187 7.35 2.27 -7.69
CA VAL A 187 6.58 3.17 -6.82
C VAL A 187 7.14 4.58 -6.93
N HIS A 188 6.27 5.54 -7.21
CA HIS A 188 6.63 6.94 -7.45
C HIS A 188 5.53 7.87 -6.92
N GLY A 189 5.77 8.48 -5.76
CA GLY A 189 4.78 9.27 -5.03
C GLY A 189 3.52 8.46 -4.74
N ARG A 190 2.39 8.84 -5.35
CA ARG A 190 1.10 8.12 -5.22
C ARG A 190 0.75 7.27 -6.43
N GLN A 191 1.75 6.91 -7.23
CA GLN A 191 1.58 6.02 -8.37
C GLN A 191 2.40 4.74 -8.16
N ALA A 192 1.86 3.62 -8.62
CA ALA A 192 2.64 2.40 -8.78
C ALA A 192 2.35 1.69 -10.11
N LYS A 193 3.37 1.02 -10.64
CA LYS A 193 3.29 0.24 -11.88
C LYS A 193 3.79 -1.18 -11.62
N LEU A 194 3.01 -2.16 -12.02
CA LEU A 194 3.34 -3.58 -11.95
C LEU A 194 3.77 -4.09 -13.33
N TYR A 195 4.91 -4.75 -13.41
CA TYR A 195 5.43 -5.40 -14.60
C TYR A 195 5.66 -6.88 -14.30
N ILE A 196 5.33 -7.73 -15.28
CA ILE A 196 5.39 -9.18 -15.17
C ILE A 196 6.34 -9.73 -16.23
N ASN A 197 7.16 -10.71 -15.86
CA ASN A 197 8.07 -11.45 -16.73
C ASN A 197 8.98 -10.57 -17.60
N GLY A 198 9.45 -9.45 -17.04
CA GLY A 198 10.36 -8.53 -17.72
C GLY A 198 9.73 -7.71 -18.85
N ALA A 199 8.40 -7.64 -18.92
CA ALA A 199 7.71 -6.82 -19.91
C ALA A 199 8.17 -5.34 -19.86
N SER A 200 8.29 -4.72 -21.03
CA SER A 200 8.65 -3.29 -21.16
C SER A 200 7.48 -2.36 -20.85
N THR A 201 6.25 -2.87 -20.89
CA THR A 201 5.02 -2.14 -20.54
C THR A 201 4.40 -2.74 -19.27
N PRO A 202 3.82 -1.93 -18.38
CA PRO A 202 3.22 -2.43 -17.15
C PRO A 202 1.94 -3.21 -17.44
N SER A 203 1.76 -4.32 -16.73
CA SER A 203 0.51 -5.09 -16.70
C SER A 203 -0.60 -4.34 -15.97
N LEU A 204 -0.25 -3.52 -14.97
CA LEU A 204 -1.21 -2.69 -14.21
C LEU A 204 -0.57 -1.36 -13.79
N ILE A 205 -1.30 -0.26 -13.98
CA ILE A 205 -0.91 1.09 -13.56
C ILE A 205 -1.95 1.62 -12.58
N VAL A 206 -1.50 1.92 -11.36
CA VAL A 206 -2.32 2.52 -10.32
C VAL A 206 -1.87 3.94 -10.12
N ASP A 207 -2.71 4.89 -10.51
CA ASP A 207 -2.50 6.33 -10.30
C ASP A 207 -3.47 6.81 -9.22
N GLY A 208 -2.93 7.20 -8.06
CA GLY A 208 -3.68 7.44 -6.84
C GLY A 208 -3.79 6.19 -5.97
N LEU A 209 -2.65 5.70 -5.46
CA LEU A 209 -2.57 4.69 -4.39
C LEU A 209 -3.48 5.10 -3.22
N LYS A 210 -4.08 4.10 -2.57
CA LYS A 210 -5.08 4.23 -1.50
C LYS A 210 -4.50 4.06 -0.10
N GLY A 211 -3.28 3.56 0.04
CA GLY A 211 -2.57 3.54 1.33
C GLY A 211 -2.39 4.95 1.90
N GLU A 212 -2.39 5.06 3.24
CA GLU A 212 -2.12 6.33 3.95
C GLU A 212 -0.62 6.59 4.02
N ASP A 213 0.16 5.55 4.23
CA ASP A 213 1.59 5.69 4.45
C ASP A 213 2.30 5.97 3.13
N LEU A 214 3.11 7.03 3.10
CA LEU A 214 4.02 7.28 1.98
C LEU A 214 5.28 6.42 2.09
N GLN A 215 5.55 5.82 3.24
CA GLN A 215 6.75 5.06 3.53
C GLN A 215 6.44 3.91 4.48
N GLY A 216 7.04 2.74 4.25
CA GLY A 216 6.84 1.56 5.09
C GLY A 216 7.74 0.41 4.66
N ALA A 217 7.64 -0.72 5.35
CA ALA A 217 8.41 -1.91 5.02
C ALA A 217 7.93 -2.57 3.72
N VAL A 218 8.77 -3.45 3.16
CA VAL A 218 8.38 -4.40 2.12
C VAL A 218 8.15 -5.76 2.77
N ALA A 219 7.06 -6.43 2.39
CA ALA A 219 6.69 -7.73 2.93
C ALA A 219 6.20 -8.68 1.83
N LEU A 220 6.55 -9.95 1.99
CA LEU A 220 6.04 -11.05 1.18
C LEU A 220 4.61 -11.36 1.65
N TRP A 221 3.66 -11.51 0.73
CA TRP A 221 2.24 -11.68 1.06
C TRP A 221 1.71 -13.01 0.49
N SER A 222 0.96 -13.75 1.32
CA SER A 222 0.32 -15.02 0.93
C SER A 222 -1.06 -15.11 1.56
N TYR A 223 -1.94 -15.90 0.93
CA TYR A 223 -3.26 -16.21 1.46
C TYR A 223 -3.38 -17.66 1.93
N ALA A 224 -4.51 -18.00 2.57
CA ALA A 224 -4.87 -19.37 2.91
C ALA A 224 -5.18 -20.25 1.66
N GLY A 225 -4.92 -21.55 1.77
CA GLY A 225 -5.24 -22.54 0.74
C GLY A 225 -4.24 -22.63 -0.42
N GLU A 226 -3.03 -22.11 -0.20
CA GLU A 226 -1.93 -22.11 -1.16
C GLU A 226 -0.57 -22.12 -0.45
N GLU A 227 0.47 -22.34 -1.23
CA GLU A 227 1.85 -22.08 -0.87
C GLU A 227 2.42 -21.04 -1.83
N SER A 228 3.01 -20.00 -1.27
CA SER A 228 3.67 -18.93 -2.01
C SER A 228 5.18 -19.09 -1.89
N TYR A 229 5.88 -19.08 -3.02
CA TYR A 229 7.33 -19.25 -3.07
C TYR A 229 7.97 -17.95 -3.52
N PHE A 230 9.07 -17.55 -2.87
CA PHE A 230 9.77 -16.29 -3.17
C PHE A 230 11.28 -16.49 -3.25
N SER A 231 11.91 -15.80 -4.20
CA SER A 231 13.36 -15.82 -4.41
C SER A 231 13.84 -14.49 -5.00
N ASN A 232 15.12 -14.17 -4.83
CA ASN A 232 15.80 -13.05 -5.50
C ASN A 232 15.10 -11.68 -5.33
N LEU A 233 14.75 -11.30 -4.11
CA LEU A 233 14.19 -9.98 -3.84
C LEU A 233 15.29 -8.92 -3.93
N LYS A 234 15.02 -7.84 -4.66
CA LYS A 234 15.86 -6.65 -4.72
C LYS A 234 15.00 -5.41 -4.55
N ILE A 235 15.43 -4.51 -3.69
CA ILE A 235 14.78 -3.22 -3.44
C ILE A 235 15.78 -2.13 -3.80
N THR A 236 15.38 -1.21 -4.67
CA THR A 236 16.20 -0.09 -5.12
C THR A 236 15.47 1.21 -4.79
N PRO A 237 15.84 1.90 -3.70
CA PRO A 237 15.25 3.20 -3.37
C PRO A 237 15.49 4.23 -4.47
N ALA A 238 14.52 5.12 -4.65
CA ALA A 238 14.64 6.29 -5.51
C ALA A 238 14.50 7.58 -4.69
N LYS A 239 14.86 8.71 -5.30
CA LYS A 239 14.55 10.02 -4.71
C LYS A 239 13.03 10.13 -4.55
N PRO A 240 12.51 10.38 -3.32
CA PRO A 240 11.08 10.53 -3.12
C PRO A 240 10.49 11.72 -3.87
N GLU A 241 9.31 11.52 -4.43
CA GLU A 241 8.49 12.61 -4.92
C GLU A 241 8.09 13.54 -3.75
N PRO A 242 8.00 14.86 -4.00
CA PRO A 242 7.68 15.87 -2.99
C PRO A 242 6.17 15.92 -2.73
N VAL A 243 5.58 14.75 -2.44
CA VAL A 243 4.19 14.61 -2.01
C VAL A 243 4.14 14.52 -0.49
N GLU A 244 3.12 15.13 0.10
CA GLU A 244 2.89 15.11 1.54
C GLU A 244 1.44 14.77 1.81
N ASN A 245 1.19 14.16 2.96
CA ASN A 245 -0.18 13.94 3.41
C ASN A 245 -0.72 15.20 4.12
N GLY A 246 -2.00 15.16 4.51
CA GLY A 246 -2.63 16.25 5.24
C GLY A 246 -3.09 17.42 4.38
N GLY A 247 -3.13 17.28 3.05
CA GLY A 247 -3.60 18.33 2.13
C GLY A 247 -5.00 18.85 2.49
N GLU A 248 -5.12 20.16 2.71
CA GLU A 248 -6.37 20.80 3.13
C GLU A 248 -7.40 20.83 1.99
N ALA A 249 -8.58 20.24 2.21
CA ALA A 249 -9.65 20.19 1.20
C ALA A 249 -10.53 21.44 1.17
N ALA A 250 -10.70 22.12 2.31
CA ALA A 250 -11.55 23.29 2.39
C ALA A 250 -11.03 24.41 1.47
N GLY A 251 -11.94 25.09 0.79
CA GLY A 251 -11.61 26.15 -0.15
C GLY A 251 -12.37 26.04 -1.47
N THR A 252 -11.98 26.87 -2.43
CA THR A 252 -12.58 26.85 -3.78
C THR A 252 -11.56 26.31 -4.77
N TRP A 253 -12.00 25.44 -5.67
CA TRP A 253 -11.17 24.70 -6.60
C TRP A 253 -11.72 24.81 -8.01
N ASP A 254 -10.89 25.16 -8.98
CA ASP A 254 -11.20 24.98 -10.40
C ASP A 254 -10.91 23.52 -10.77
N VAL A 255 -11.92 22.80 -11.25
CA VAL A 255 -11.84 21.37 -11.56
C VAL A 255 -11.94 21.14 -13.06
N GLN A 256 -11.05 20.29 -13.57
CA GLN A 256 -11.06 19.77 -14.94
C GLN A 256 -11.14 18.26 -14.91
N CYS A 257 -12.10 17.69 -15.64
CA CYS A 257 -12.34 16.27 -15.78
C CYS A 257 -12.08 15.85 -17.23
N GLY A 258 -11.38 14.74 -17.41
CA GLY A 258 -11.23 14.06 -18.69
C GLY A 258 -11.71 12.62 -18.57
N THR A 259 -12.74 12.26 -19.31
CA THR A 259 -13.34 10.92 -19.32
C THR A 259 -13.29 10.30 -20.72
N ASP A 260 -13.65 9.02 -20.79
CA ASP A 260 -13.93 8.31 -22.04
C ASP A 260 -15.09 8.90 -22.87
N ALA A 261 -15.87 9.82 -22.29
CA ALA A 261 -16.92 10.57 -22.98
C ALA A 261 -16.53 12.03 -23.30
N GLY A 262 -15.31 12.48 -22.95
CA GLY A 262 -14.82 13.81 -23.25
C GLY A 262 -14.39 14.63 -22.02
N GLY A 263 -14.03 15.88 -22.27
CA GLY A 263 -13.55 16.82 -21.24
C GLY A 263 -14.64 17.77 -20.76
N PHE A 264 -14.68 18.05 -19.46
CA PHE A 264 -15.58 19.04 -18.88
C PHE A 264 -15.01 19.62 -17.59
N GLY A 265 -15.54 20.76 -17.14
CA GLY A 265 -15.04 21.43 -15.95
C GLY A 265 -16.13 22.03 -15.07
N GLY A 266 -15.71 22.48 -13.90
CA GLY A 266 -16.56 23.12 -12.92
C GLY A 266 -15.77 23.65 -11.75
N ASN A 267 -16.49 24.07 -10.71
CA ASN A 267 -15.93 24.59 -9.48
C ASN A 267 -16.41 23.73 -8.32
N LEU A 268 -15.50 23.40 -7.40
CA LEU A 268 -15.83 22.84 -6.10
C LEU A 268 -15.60 23.91 -5.04
N LYS A 269 -16.62 24.23 -4.25
CA LYS A 269 -16.47 24.97 -3.01
C LYS A 269 -16.68 24.00 -1.85
N LEU A 270 -15.61 23.67 -1.14
CA LEU A 270 -15.59 22.66 -0.10
C LEU A 270 -15.44 23.29 1.29
N LEU A 271 -16.13 22.69 2.24
CA LEU A 271 -15.94 22.86 3.67
C LEU A 271 -15.50 21.51 4.23
N ARG A 272 -14.55 21.55 5.16
CA ARG A 272 -14.08 20.37 5.87
C ARG A 272 -14.32 20.55 7.36
N GLN A 273 -14.92 19.54 7.98
CA GLN A 273 -15.03 19.40 9.42
C GLN A 273 -14.49 18.02 9.78
N ASP A 274 -13.30 17.98 10.39
CA ASP A 274 -12.56 16.75 10.68
C ASP A 274 -12.41 15.88 9.41
N SER A 275 -13.02 14.69 9.41
CA SER A 275 -13.03 13.74 8.29
C SER A 275 -14.21 13.90 7.35
N THR A 276 -15.13 14.84 7.60
CA THR A 276 -16.32 15.07 6.77
C THR A 276 -16.09 16.22 5.81
N LEU A 277 -16.48 16.03 4.55
CA LEU A 277 -16.54 17.07 3.53
C LEU A 277 -17.99 17.36 3.16
N SER A 278 -18.29 18.65 3.04
CA SER A 278 -19.51 19.14 2.43
C SER A 278 -19.16 20.25 1.45
N GLY A 279 -20.03 20.54 0.50
CA GLY A 279 -19.74 21.60 -0.44
C GLY A 279 -20.75 21.75 -1.56
N ILE A 280 -20.35 22.51 -2.56
CA ILE A 280 -21.14 22.80 -3.75
C ILE A 280 -20.25 22.59 -4.98
N TRP A 281 -20.75 21.79 -5.92
CA TRP A 281 -20.26 21.73 -7.28
C TRP A 281 -21.06 22.68 -8.16
N SER A 282 -20.39 23.39 -9.07
CA SER A 282 -21.06 24.17 -10.12
C SER A 282 -20.28 24.11 -11.42
N GLY A 283 -20.91 23.62 -12.49
CA GLY A 283 -20.26 23.53 -13.80
C GLY A 283 -21.05 22.68 -14.79
N ALA A 284 -20.34 21.95 -15.64
CA ALA A 284 -20.93 21.17 -16.73
C ALA A 284 -21.94 20.09 -16.28
N LEU A 285 -21.86 19.63 -15.02
CA LEU A 285 -22.77 18.63 -14.42
C LEU A 285 -23.96 19.24 -13.67
N GLY A 286 -24.22 20.53 -13.88
CA GLY A 286 -25.30 21.27 -13.24
C GLY A 286 -24.79 22.37 -12.30
N PRO A 287 -25.59 23.43 -12.11
CA PRO A 287 -25.31 24.48 -11.13
C PRO A 287 -25.65 24.01 -9.72
N ASP A 288 -24.92 24.50 -8.73
CA ASP A 288 -25.23 24.41 -7.29
C ASP A 288 -25.58 23.00 -6.77
N GLN A 289 -24.87 21.97 -7.25
CA GLN A 289 -25.08 20.59 -6.82
C GLN A 289 -24.42 20.37 -5.45
N ALA A 290 -25.20 19.89 -4.48
CA ALA A 290 -24.69 19.59 -3.14
C ALA A 290 -23.68 18.42 -3.18
N VAL A 291 -22.51 18.65 -2.62
CA VAL A 291 -21.41 17.68 -2.52
C VAL A 291 -21.33 17.18 -1.09
N ASN A 292 -21.22 15.86 -0.94
CA ASN A 292 -20.92 15.19 0.32
C ASN A 292 -19.69 14.31 0.13
N GLY A 293 -18.85 14.20 1.15
CA GLY A 293 -17.67 13.36 1.06
C GLY A 293 -16.96 13.13 2.36
N MET A 294 -15.85 12.41 2.26
CA MET A 294 -14.93 12.11 3.33
C MET A 294 -13.55 12.65 2.98
N TRP A 295 -12.81 13.06 4.01
CA TRP A 295 -11.41 13.42 3.94
C TRP A 295 -10.62 12.55 4.91
N ARG A 296 -9.45 12.09 4.47
CA ARG A 296 -8.55 11.25 5.25
C ARG A 296 -7.11 11.53 4.84
N ASP A 297 -6.44 12.33 5.66
CA ASP A 297 -5.01 12.63 5.51
C ASP A 297 -4.61 13.17 4.12
N GLY A 298 -5.47 14.01 3.53
CA GLY A 298 -5.29 14.58 2.19
C GLY A 298 -5.98 13.79 1.07
N TYR A 299 -6.42 12.55 1.33
CA TYR A 299 -7.25 11.78 0.42
C TYR A 299 -8.72 12.20 0.54
N VAL A 300 -9.43 12.31 -0.58
CA VAL A 300 -10.85 12.67 -0.64
C VAL A 300 -11.66 11.61 -1.37
N GLU A 301 -12.86 11.35 -0.89
CA GLU A 301 -13.92 10.63 -1.59
C GLU A 301 -15.18 11.49 -1.55
N MET A 302 -15.65 11.98 -2.69
CA MET A 302 -16.77 12.91 -2.80
C MET A 302 -17.82 12.36 -3.76
N SER A 303 -19.07 12.70 -3.49
CA SER A 303 -20.18 12.39 -4.37
C SER A 303 -21.21 13.52 -4.43
N PHE A 304 -21.87 13.63 -5.58
CA PHE A 304 -22.99 14.53 -5.79
C PHE A 304 -23.90 14.01 -6.89
N ALA A 305 -25.16 14.43 -6.85
CA ALA A 305 -26.07 14.28 -7.98
C ALA A 305 -25.76 15.36 -9.01
N GLY A 306 -26.00 15.09 -10.29
CA GLY A 306 -25.85 16.08 -11.35
C GLY A 306 -26.66 15.72 -12.59
N THR A 307 -26.48 16.49 -13.65
CA THR A 307 -27.11 16.26 -14.94
C THR A 307 -26.08 15.92 -16.00
N TRP A 308 -26.42 14.98 -16.89
CA TRP A 308 -25.61 14.66 -18.05
C TRP A 308 -26.18 15.35 -19.29
N PRO A 309 -25.42 16.22 -19.99
CA PRO A 309 -25.97 17.05 -21.07
C PRO A 309 -26.69 16.29 -22.19
N GLU A 310 -26.19 15.10 -22.55
CA GLU A 310 -26.66 14.37 -23.73
C GLU A 310 -27.85 13.45 -23.49
N LYS A 311 -28.17 13.12 -22.23
CA LYS A 311 -29.35 12.29 -21.91
C LYS A 311 -30.06 12.82 -20.67
N PRO A 312 -31.38 13.04 -20.73
CA PRO A 312 -32.16 13.47 -19.59
C PRO A 312 -32.01 12.53 -18.39
N GLY A 313 -32.11 13.10 -17.19
CA GLY A 313 -32.11 12.37 -15.91
C GLY A 313 -30.94 12.73 -15.00
N THR A 314 -31.16 12.50 -13.71
CA THR A 314 -30.14 12.67 -12.68
C THR A 314 -29.12 11.54 -12.78
N VAL A 315 -27.84 11.88 -12.70
CA VAL A 315 -26.72 10.93 -12.60
C VAL A 315 -26.01 11.14 -11.27
N MET A 316 -25.42 10.06 -10.75
CA MET A 316 -24.54 10.15 -9.58
C MET A 316 -23.09 10.29 -10.05
N ILE A 317 -22.38 11.23 -9.45
CA ILE A 317 -20.97 11.47 -9.71
C ILE A 317 -20.18 11.10 -8.45
N MET A 318 -19.10 10.38 -8.65
CA MET A 318 -18.11 10.03 -7.63
C MET A 318 -16.76 10.56 -8.04
N LEU A 319 -16.07 11.24 -7.14
CA LEU A 319 -14.68 11.65 -7.29
C LEU A 319 -13.88 11.06 -6.14
N ASP A 320 -12.73 10.50 -6.43
CA ASP A 320 -11.72 10.21 -5.42
C ASP A 320 -10.39 10.83 -5.81
N GLY A 321 -9.48 11.05 -4.86
CA GLY A 321 -8.18 11.60 -5.19
C GLY A 321 -7.40 12.12 -4.01
N TRP A 322 -6.24 12.69 -4.32
CA TRP A 322 -5.36 13.30 -3.33
C TRP A 322 -5.26 14.79 -3.54
N ILE A 323 -5.16 15.51 -2.43
CA ILE A 323 -4.83 16.93 -2.38
C ILE A 323 -3.36 17.07 -1.99
N ASP A 324 -2.63 17.78 -2.83
CA ASP A 324 -1.21 18.09 -2.70
C ASP A 324 -1.04 19.62 -2.78
N GLY A 325 -1.11 20.26 -1.60
CA GLY A 325 -1.06 21.71 -1.45
C GLY A 325 -2.21 22.43 -2.15
N ASP A 326 -1.89 23.15 -3.22
CA ASP A 326 -2.84 23.90 -4.06
C ASP A 326 -3.26 23.13 -5.32
N SER A 327 -2.89 21.85 -5.42
CA SER A 327 -3.30 20.96 -6.50
C SER A 327 -4.05 19.75 -5.94
N ALA A 328 -4.96 19.20 -6.73
CA ALA A 328 -5.60 17.93 -6.43
C ALA A 328 -5.82 17.12 -7.70
N LYS A 329 -5.86 15.79 -7.58
CA LYS A 329 -6.20 14.92 -8.72
C LYS A 329 -6.67 13.55 -8.27
N GLY A 330 -7.41 12.87 -9.14
CA GLY A 330 -7.73 11.46 -8.95
C GLY A 330 -8.73 10.95 -9.97
N ARG A 331 -9.62 10.04 -9.56
CA ARG A 331 -10.58 9.39 -10.46
C ARG A 331 -11.95 10.04 -10.37
N ILE A 332 -12.65 10.06 -11.50
CA ILE A 332 -14.06 10.46 -11.59
C ILE A 332 -14.85 9.35 -12.25
N LYS A 333 -16.03 9.06 -11.70
CA LYS A 333 -17.04 8.18 -12.30
C LYS A 333 -18.36 8.93 -12.34
N VAL A 334 -18.97 8.97 -13.52
CA VAL A 334 -20.35 9.37 -13.74
C VAL A 334 -21.13 8.08 -13.95
N GLU A 335 -21.96 7.70 -12.99
CA GLU A 335 -22.57 6.38 -12.91
C GLU A 335 -23.37 6.03 -14.17
N GLY A 336 -23.03 4.90 -14.79
CA GLY A 336 -23.63 4.44 -16.04
C GLY A 336 -23.31 5.27 -17.29
N ARG A 337 -22.39 6.26 -17.20
CA ARG A 337 -22.06 7.18 -18.29
C ARG A 337 -20.61 7.14 -18.72
N ALA A 338 -19.70 7.42 -17.78
CA ALA A 338 -18.31 7.71 -18.12
C ALA A 338 -17.39 7.50 -16.91
N MET A 339 -16.13 7.15 -17.18
CA MET A 339 -15.07 7.06 -16.18
C MET A 339 -13.83 7.79 -16.67
N GLY A 340 -13.07 8.36 -15.74
CA GLY A 340 -11.91 9.14 -16.12
C GLY A 340 -11.07 9.61 -14.96
N ARG A 341 -10.41 10.75 -15.19
CA ARG A 341 -9.58 11.44 -14.19
C ARG A 341 -10.04 12.88 -14.05
N TRP A 342 -9.80 13.43 -12.87
CA TRP A 342 -9.95 14.86 -12.63
C TRP A 342 -8.66 15.43 -12.07
N THR A 343 -8.48 16.73 -12.30
CA THR A 343 -7.45 17.56 -11.70
C THR A 343 -8.12 18.83 -11.19
N ALA A 344 -7.54 19.45 -10.17
CA ALA A 344 -8.01 20.73 -9.68
C ALA A 344 -6.87 21.61 -9.20
N VAL A 345 -7.10 22.92 -9.26
CA VAL A 345 -6.20 23.95 -8.73
C VAL A 345 -6.99 24.82 -7.76
N ARG A 346 -6.41 25.12 -6.60
CA ARG A 346 -7.02 26.00 -5.60
C ARG A 346 -7.11 27.43 -6.13
N LYS A 347 -8.26 28.05 -5.97
CA LYS A 347 -8.41 29.51 -6.16
C LYS A 347 -7.75 30.25 -5.01
N LYS A 348 -6.89 31.19 -5.36
CA LYS A 348 -6.25 32.10 -4.41
C LYS A 348 -7.21 33.16 -3.90
#